data_AF-A0A3L7N772-F1
#
_entry.id   AF-A0A3L7N772-F1
#
_cell.length_a   1.000
_cell.length_b   1.000
_cell.length_c   1.000
_cell.angle_alpha   90.00
_cell.angle_beta   90.00
_cell.angle_gamma   90.00
#
_symmetry.space_group_name_H-M   'P 1'
#
loop_
_entity.id
_entity.type
_entity.pdbx_description
1 polymer ?
#
loop_
_entity_poly.entity_id
_entity_poly.type
_entity_poly.pdbx_seq_one_letter_code
_entity_poly.pdbx_strand_id
1 'polypeptide(L)'
;MPTSRRAHFNFMRFIQITSLCALGAMLNTLSLDPFNMSLLALVAWTPLVLAAHITGKWLQSEQVVDGVAVATDRRATWRLALIAFVFGSLRWLWLESWIGPVSDYGWPALAVVMGAFDAVFAVTLSRTERGPRFRGWPLAIRAGIILCGSEWFRARVFMDGYPWFMPALPLIDFPWLAQGADVIGAAGMGIIPGLIAGMLVGLFVAPRTRWRLGAFTTIACVLLALGYGFICAPSTKDCNIFKVLVIQTNVAQSNKMAPTRAMQQKQFDDAFKATTNALQTLQLRGEKPDLIAWPETVLPGVGLESDAILLQRERGLWPADDFIHQLEKLV
;
A
#
# COMPACT_ATOMS: atom_id res chain seq x y z
N MET A 1 -22.63 8.41 -44.75
CA MET A 1 -21.84 9.00 -43.64
C MET A 1 -21.85 8.11 -42.37
N PRO A 2 -21.25 6.91 -42.35
CA PRO A 2 -21.17 6.05 -41.15
C PRO A 2 -19.92 6.29 -40.28
N THR A 3 -18.92 7.00 -40.80
CA THR A 3 -17.61 7.20 -40.16
C THR A 3 -17.65 8.16 -38.98
N SER A 4 -18.52 9.18 -39.00
CA SER A 4 -18.61 10.19 -37.93
C SER A 4 -19.21 9.64 -36.63
N ARG A 5 -20.27 8.81 -36.72
CA ARG A 5 -20.93 8.21 -35.53
C ARG A 5 -20.02 7.23 -34.79
N ARG A 6 -19.29 6.36 -35.52
CA ARG A 6 -18.33 5.42 -34.93
C ARG A 6 -17.18 6.16 -34.24
N ALA A 7 -16.67 7.23 -34.87
CA ALA A 7 -15.62 8.06 -34.28
C ALA A 7 -16.11 8.72 -32.98
N HIS A 8 -17.31 9.31 -33.00
CA HIS A 8 -17.91 9.93 -31.81
C HIS A 8 -18.13 8.94 -30.66
N PHE A 9 -18.66 7.75 -30.95
CA PHE A 9 -18.87 6.71 -29.94
C PHE A 9 -17.56 6.22 -29.30
N ASN A 10 -16.54 5.96 -30.12
CA ASN A 10 -15.21 5.58 -29.64
C ASN A 10 -14.58 6.69 -28.79
N PHE A 11 -14.79 7.96 -29.16
CA PHE A 11 -14.31 9.12 -28.42
C PHE A 11 -14.99 9.24 -27.05
N MET A 12 -16.33 9.12 -26.97
CA MET A 12 -17.05 9.17 -25.71
C MET A 12 -16.61 8.07 -24.74
N ARG A 13 -16.36 6.85 -25.24
CA ARG A 13 -15.84 5.74 -24.41
C ARG A 13 -14.42 5.97 -23.96
N PHE A 14 -13.57 6.55 -24.81
CA PHE A 14 -12.23 6.93 -24.44
C PHE A 14 -12.25 7.94 -23.29
N ILE A 15 -13.08 8.98 -23.38
CA ILE A 15 -13.30 9.94 -22.28
C ILE A 15 -13.73 9.20 -21.02
N GLN A 16 -14.73 8.32 -21.11
CA GLN A 16 -15.24 7.59 -19.96
C GLN A 16 -14.16 6.73 -19.28
N ILE A 17 -13.39 5.94 -20.02
CA ILE A 17 -12.30 5.12 -19.49
C ILE A 17 -11.23 6.02 -18.83
N THR A 18 -10.90 7.14 -19.48
CA THR A 18 -9.93 8.12 -18.97
C THR A 18 -10.38 8.70 -17.64
N SER A 19 -11.62 9.20 -17.56
CA SER A 19 -12.19 9.76 -16.33
C SER A 19 -12.26 8.72 -15.21
N LEU A 20 -12.60 7.48 -15.52
CA LEU A 20 -12.65 6.41 -14.52
C LEU A 20 -11.27 6.04 -13.98
N CYS A 21 -10.24 5.93 -14.83
CA CYS A 21 -8.88 5.67 -14.37
C CYS A 21 -8.35 6.85 -13.52
N ALA A 22 -8.59 8.09 -13.94
CA ALA A 22 -8.21 9.29 -13.20
C ALA A 22 -8.89 9.34 -11.81
N LEU A 23 -10.20 9.09 -11.77
CA LEU A 23 -10.96 9.04 -10.52
C LEU A 23 -10.45 7.93 -9.60
N GLY A 24 -10.19 6.73 -10.12
CA GLY A 24 -9.66 5.63 -9.33
C GLY A 24 -8.29 5.94 -8.73
N ALA A 25 -7.40 6.57 -9.51
CA ALA A 25 -6.10 7.03 -9.04
C ALA A 25 -6.25 8.08 -7.92
N MET A 26 -7.10 9.08 -8.11
CA MET A 26 -7.36 10.13 -7.11
C MET A 26 -7.92 9.56 -5.80
N LEU A 27 -8.93 8.68 -5.88
CA LEU A 27 -9.52 8.08 -4.68
C LEU A 27 -8.50 7.21 -3.91
N ASN A 28 -7.62 6.48 -4.61
CA ASN A 28 -6.56 5.74 -3.95
C ASN A 28 -5.58 6.68 -3.25
N THR A 29 -5.17 7.78 -3.88
CA THR A 29 -4.31 8.80 -3.25
C THR A 29 -4.94 9.37 -1.98
N LEU A 30 -6.22 9.76 -2.04
CA LEU A 30 -6.93 10.34 -0.91
C LEU A 30 -7.15 9.36 0.24
N SER A 31 -7.16 8.06 -0.05
CA SER A 31 -7.33 7.03 0.98
C SER A 31 -6.09 6.80 1.83
N LEU A 32 -4.93 7.29 1.41
CA LEU A 32 -3.64 7.10 2.07
C LEU A 32 -3.20 8.39 2.76
N ASP A 33 -2.16 8.29 3.60
CA ASP A 33 -1.52 9.45 4.19
C ASP A 33 -0.97 10.43 3.12
N PRO A 34 -1.02 11.74 3.38
CA PRO A 34 -1.46 12.40 4.61
C PRO A 34 -2.97 12.70 4.67
N PHE A 35 -3.75 12.34 3.65
CA PHE A 35 -5.19 12.66 3.61
C PHE A 35 -6.01 11.76 4.53
N ASN A 36 -5.59 10.49 4.65
CA ASN A 36 -6.17 9.47 5.50
C ASN A 36 -7.71 9.37 5.43
N MET A 37 -8.27 9.49 4.21
CA MET A 37 -9.72 9.27 4.00
C MET A 37 -9.98 7.76 3.86
N SER A 38 -9.71 6.99 4.90
CA SER A 38 -9.68 5.52 4.90
C SER A 38 -10.94 4.83 4.36
N LEU A 39 -12.12 5.42 4.53
CA LEU A 39 -13.37 4.95 3.91
C LEU A 39 -13.28 4.88 2.37
N LEU A 40 -12.52 5.78 1.74
CA LEU A 40 -12.34 5.77 0.29
C LEU A 40 -11.58 4.52 -0.17
N ALA A 41 -10.73 3.90 0.65
CA ALA A 41 -10.00 2.69 0.27
C ALA A 41 -10.94 1.54 -0.12
N LEU A 42 -12.11 1.45 0.53
CA LEU A 42 -13.13 0.43 0.23
C LEU A 42 -13.71 0.56 -1.18
N VAL A 43 -13.70 1.77 -1.75
CA VAL A 43 -14.34 2.09 -3.03
C VAL A 43 -13.39 2.60 -4.11
N ALA A 44 -12.14 2.91 -3.77
CA ALA A 44 -11.17 3.56 -4.66
C ALA A 44 -10.86 2.75 -5.92
N TRP A 45 -11.00 1.43 -5.86
CA TRP A 45 -10.80 0.54 -7.01
C TRP A 45 -12.04 0.39 -7.91
N THR A 46 -13.21 0.87 -7.48
CA THR A 46 -14.48 0.76 -8.23
C THR A 46 -14.40 1.40 -9.62
N PRO A 47 -13.85 2.63 -9.80
CA PRO A 47 -13.73 3.23 -11.11
C PRO A 47 -12.87 2.41 -12.08
N LEU A 48 -11.73 1.88 -11.62
CA LEU A 48 -10.83 1.08 -12.45
C LEU A 48 -11.44 -0.29 -12.82
N VAL A 49 -12.16 -0.91 -11.88
CA VAL A 49 -12.95 -2.13 -12.15
C VAL A 49 -14.02 -1.86 -13.21
N LEU A 50 -14.71 -0.73 -13.14
CA LEU A 50 -15.72 -0.35 -14.14
C LEU A 50 -15.08 -0.10 -15.51
N ALA A 51 -13.94 0.60 -15.57
CA ALA A 51 -13.19 0.81 -16.80
C ALA A 51 -12.75 -0.51 -17.45
N ALA A 52 -12.25 -1.44 -16.66
CA ALA A 52 -11.87 -2.78 -17.11
C ALA A 52 -13.06 -3.58 -17.63
N HIS A 53 -14.21 -3.51 -16.93
CA HIS A 53 -15.45 -4.18 -17.34
C HIS A 53 -16.00 -3.64 -18.67
N ILE A 54 -16.13 -2.32 -18.80
CA ILE A 54 -16.59 -1.65 -20.03
C ILE A 54 -15.70 -2.06 -21.21
N THR A 55 -14.38 -2.02 -21.01
CA THR A 55 -13.41 -2.43 -22.03
C THR A 55 -13.56 -3.91 -22.40
N GLY A 56 -13.71 -4.78 -21.39
CA GLY A 56 -13.86 -6.22 -21.59
C GLY A 56 -15.10 -6.59 -22.41
N LYS A 57 -16.25 -5.97 -22.09
CA LYS A 57 -17.52 -6.15 -22.82
C LYS A 57 -17.47 -5.57 -24.23
N TRP A 58 -16.81 -4.43 -24.42
CA TRP A 58 -16.66 -3.82 -25.75
C TRP A 58 -15.99 -4.74 -26.75
N LEU A 59 -15.00 -5.53 -26.31
CA LEU A 59 -14.36 -6.53 -27.18
C LEU A 59 -15.25 -7.72 -27.55
N GLN A 60 -16.36 -7.96 -26.83
CA GLN A 60 -17.21 -9.15 -27.05
C GLN A 60 -18.45 -8.88 -27.88
N SER A 61 -18.88 -7.63 -27.93
CA SER A 61 -20.03 -7.27 -28.74
C SER A 61 -19.59 -7.20 -30.19
N GLU A 62 -19.95 -8.21 -30.99
CA GLU A 62 -20.27 -8.00 -32.40
C GLU A 62 -21.42 -6.97 -32.42
N GLN A 63 -21.09 -5.69 -32.37
CA GLN A 63 -22.13 -4.66 -32.42
C GLN A 63 -22.53 -4.50 -33.86
N VAL A 64 -23.75 -4.89 -34.17
CA VAL A 64 -24.44 -4.44 -35.36
C VAL A 64 -24.85 -2.99 -35.12
N VAL A 65 -24.07 -2.04 -35.63
CA VAL A 65 -24.47 -0.62 -35.65
C VAL A 65 -25.05 -0.37 -37.03
N ASP A 66 -26.33 0.00 -37.09
CA ASP A 66 -27.06 0.25 -38.35
C ASP A 66 -26.99 -0.92 -39.36
N GLY A 67 -27.11 -2.17 -38.88
CA GLY A 67 -27.05 -3.36 -39.74
C GLY A 67 -25.63 -3.85 -40.09
N VAL A 68 -24.58 -3.16 -39.66
CA VAL A 68 -23.18 -3.52 -39.97
C VAL A 68 -22.46 -4.03 -38.73
N ALA A 69 -21.92 -5.26 -38.83
CA ALA A 69 -21.06 -5.83 -37.80
C ALA A 69 -19.79 -4.97 -37.63
N VAL A 70 -19.65 -4.33 -36.48
CA VAL A 70 -18.48 -3.54 -36.11
C VAL A 70 -17.41 -4.47 -35.56
N ALA A 71 -16.30 -4.57 -36.28
CA ALA A 71 -15.14 -5.36 -35.85
C ALA A 71 -14.65 -4.92 -34.44
N THR A 72 -14.32 -5.92 -33.62
CA THR A 72 -13.77 -5.76 -32.28
C THR A 72 -12.51 -4.88 -32.28
N ASP A 73 -12.50 -3.79 -31.51
CA ASP A 73 -11.32 -2.91 -31.42
C ASP A 73 -10.28 -3.51 -30.47
N ARG A 74 -9.36 -4.33 -31.00
CA ARG A 74 -8.25 -4.90 -30.21
C ARG A 74 -7.40 -3.84 -29.49
N ARG A 75 -7.37 -2.59 -30.00
CA ARG A 75 -6.62 -1.47 -29.39
C ARG A 75 -7.26 -0.95 -28.12
N ALA A 76 -8.53 -1.28 -27.86
CA ALA A 76 -9.24 -0.94 -26.62
C ALA A 76 -8.48 -1.36 -25.36
N THR A 77 -7.97 -2.59 -25.36
CA THR A 77 -7.20 -3.14 -24.23
C THR A 77 -5.91 -2.37 -24.01
N TRP A 78 -5.23 -2.00 -25.10
CA TRP A 78 -3.98 -1.24 -25.04
C TRP A 78 -4.22 0.19 -24.59
N ARG A 79 -5.34 0.81 -25.00
CA ARG A 79 -5.76 2.11 -24.47
C ARG A 79 -6.05 2.03 -22.97
N LEU A 80 -6.80 1.03 -22.51
CA LEU A 80 -7.04 0.82 -21.08
C LEU A 80 -5.71 0.65 -20.34
N ALA A 81 -4.80 -0.20 -20.85
CA ALA A 81 -3.49 -0.43 -20.26
C ALA A 81 -2.70 0.87 -20.14
N LEU A 82 -2.60 1.64 -21.23
CA LEU A 82 -1.86 2.90 -21.26
C LEU A 82 -2.47 3.95 -20.33
N ILE A 83 -3.80 4.11 -20.33
CA ILE A 83 -4.49 5.07 -19.47
C ILE A 83 -4.33 4.69 -18.00
N ALA A 84 -4.56 3.43 -17.64
CA ALA A 84 -4.37 2.94 -16.27
C ALA A 84 -2.91 3.08 -15.82
N PHE A 85 -1.95 2.76 -16.70
CA PHE A 85 -0.53 2.96 -16.46
C PHE A 85 -0.19 4.44 -16.21
N VAL A 86 -0.69 5.37 -17.03
CA VAL A 86 -0.40 6.80 -16.89
C VAL A 86 -0.95 7.34 -15.58
N PHE A 87 -2.24 7.12 -15.28
CA PHE A 87 -2.83 7.63 -14.04
C PHE A 87 -2.30 6.91 -12.80
N GLY A 88 -2.01 5.61 -12.91
CA GLY A 88 -1.32 4.87 -11.86
C GLY A 88 0.07 5.44 -11.60
N SER A 89 0.85 5.71 -12.64
CA SER A 89 2.18 6.31 -12.51
C SER A 89 2.11 7.71 -11.90
N LEU A 90 1.14 8.55 -12.30
CA LEU A 90 0.94 9.88 -11.70
C LEU A 90 0.59 9.80 -10.21
N ARG A 91 -0.26 8.83 -9.82
CA ARG A 91 -0.54 8.54 -8.41
C ARG A 91 0.74 8.14 -7.67
N TRP A 92 1.52 7.20 -8.21
CA TRP A 92 2.76 6.76 -7.58
C TRP A 92 3.84 7.84 -7.54
N LEU A 93 3.89 8.73 -8.54
CA LEU A 93 4.79 9.89 -8.51
C LEU A 93 4.47 10.79 -7.31
N TRP A 94 3.18 11.03 -7.06
CA TRP A 94 2.79 11.76 -5.85
C TRP A 94 3.16 11.00 -4.57
N LEU A 95 2.75 9.72 -4.48
CA LEU A 95 2.95 8.90 -3.29
C LEU A 95 4.43 8.69 -2.94
N GLU A 96 5.31 8.57 -3.93
CA GLU A 96 6.76 8.38 -3.73
C GLU A 96 7.57 9.66 -3.75
N SER A 97 6.92 10.83 -3.83
CA SER A 97 7.63 12.12 -3.88
C SER A 97 8.54 12.34 -2.66
N TRP A 98 8.23 11.71 -1.52
CA TRP A 98 9.07 11.75 -0.31
C TRP A 98 10.44 11.10 -0.48
N ILE A 99 10.61 10.22 -1.48
CA ILE A 99 11.90 9.58 -1.80
C ILE A 99 12.82 10.53 -2.59
N GLY A 100 12.27 11.62 -3.16
CA GLY A 100 13.00 12.61 -3.96
C GLY A 100 14.37 13.02 -3.40
N PRO A 101 14.45 13.44 -2.13
CA PRO A 101 15.73 13.83 -1.51
C PRO A 101 16.74 12.69 -1.32
N VAL A 102 16.32 11.43 -1.41
CA VAL A 102 17.17 10.25 -1.22
C VAL A 102 17.63 9.68 -2.56
N SER A 103 16.82 9.81 -3.61
CA SER A 103 17.10 9.16 -4.90
C SER A 103 16.51 9.95 -6.07
N ASP A 104 17.27 10.93 -6.59
CA ASP A 104 16.91 11.86 -7.68
C ASP A 104 15.98 11.25 -8.75
N TYR A 105 16.52 10.32 -9.56
CA TYR A 105 15.81 9.70 -10.69
C TYR A 105 15.26 8.31 -10.39
N GLY A 106 15.57 7.74 -9.22
CA GLY A 106 15.06 6.43 -8.85
C GLY A 106 13.57 6.46 -8.51
N TRP A 107 13.07 7.54 -7.88
CA TRP A 107 11.65 7.60 -7.50
C TRP A 107 10.69 7.76 -8.70
N PRO A 108 10.98 8.54 -9.77
CA PRO A 108 10.10 8.57 -10.94
C PRO A 108 10.14 7.25 -11.72
N ALA A 109 11.31 6.61 -11.80
CA ALA A 109 11.45 5.29 -12.40
C ALA A 109 10.64 4.24 -11.62
N LEU A 110 10.72 4.27 -10.29
CA LEU A 110 9.91 3.40 -9.42
C LEU A 110 8.42 3.64 -9.63
N ALA A 111 7.97 4.90 -9.68
CA ALA A 111 6.57 5.23 -9.91
C ALA A 111 6.03 4.69 -11.24
N VAL A 112 6.85 4.70 -12.31
CA VAL A 112 6.52 4.07 -13.59
C VAL A 112 6.36 2.56 -13.44
N VAL A 113 7.29 1.89 -12.77
CA VAL A 113 7.21 0.44 -12.53
C VAL A 113 5.96 0.10 -11.71
N MET A 114 5.66 0.90 -10.67
CA MET A 114 4.49 0.70 -9.83
C MET A 114 3.17 0.98 -10.56
N GLY A 115 3.12 2.01 -11.41
CA GLY A 115 1.98 2.29 -12.28
C GLY A 115 1.66 1.17 -13.27
N ALA A 116 2.65 0.35 -13.65
CA ALA A 116 2.42 -0.82 -14.50
C ALA A 116 1.54 -1.88 -13.81
N PHE A 117 1.54 -1.99 -12.49
CA PHE A 117 0.67 -2.91 -11.76
C PHE A 117 -0.82 -2.55 -11.89
N ASP A 118 -1.17 -1.26 -11.93
CA ASP A 118 -2.55 -0.81 -12.19
C ASP A 118 -3.00 -1.21 -13.60
N ALA A 119 -2.10 -1.13 -14.59
CA ALA A 119 -2.36 -1.60 -15.94
C ALA A 119 -2.49 -3.13 -16.01
N VAL A 120 -1.62 -3.88 -15.32
CA VAL A 120 -1.70 -5.34 -15.24
C VAL A 120 -3.02 -5.76 -14.61
N PHE A 121 -3.44 -5.15 -13.51
CA PHE A 121 -4.74 -5.37 -12.88
C PHE A 121 -5.89 -5.14 -13.88
N ALA A 122 -5.93 -3.94 -14.49
CA ALA A 122 -7.04 -3.54 -15.36
C ALA A 122 -7.14 -4.43 -16.61
N VAL A 123 -6.01 -4.76 -17.23
CA VAL A 123 -5.95 -5.65 -18.41
C VAL A 123 -6.34 -7.07 -18.04
N THR A 124 -5.84 -7.60 -16.92
CA THR A 124 -6.15 -8.96 -16.46
C THR A 124 -7.63 -9.10 -16.19
N LEU A 125 -8.22 -8.15 -15.46
CA LEU A 125 -9.65 -8.12 -15.19
C LEU A 125 -10.47 -7.98 -16.49
N SER A 126 -10.07 -7.08 -17.40
CA SER A 126 -10.72 -6.93 -18.72
C SER A 126 -10.68 -8.20 -19.56
N ARG A 127 -9.59 -8.99 -19.47
CA ARG A 127 -9.47 -10.29 -20.15
C ARG A 127 -10.38 -11.35 -19.56
N THR A 128 -10.66 -11.33 -18.25
CA THR A 128 -11.60 -12.29 -17.64
C THR A 128 -13.04 -12.12 -18.14
N GLU A 129 -13.42 -10.93 -18.61
CA GLU A 129 -14.71 -10.74 -19.26
C GLU A 129 -14.80 -11.51 -20.58
N ARG A 130 -13.66 -11.70 -21.28
CA ARG A 130 -13.58 -12.28 -22.63
C ARG A 130 -13.68 -13.80 -22.64
N GLY A 131 -12.97 -14.45 -21.72
CA GLY A 131 -12.82 -15.91 -21.69
C GLY A 131 -14.05 -16.64 -21.14
N PRO A 132 -14.46 -17.77 -21.72
CA PRO A 132 -15.61 -18.54 -21.23
C PRO A 132 -15.42 -19.04 -19.79
N ARG A 133 -14.16 -19.33 -19.41
CA ARG A 133 -13.79 -19.88 -18.09
C ARG A 133 -14.20 -19.00 -16.91
N PHE A 134 -13.99 -17.68 -17.01
CA PHE A 134 -14.14 -16.77 -15.88
C PHE A 134 -15.36 -15.85 -16.01
N ARG A 135 -15.93 -15.72 -17.21
CA ARG A 135 -17.10 -14.86 -17.45
C ARG A 135 -18.33 -15.23 -16.62
N GLY A 136 -18.44 -16.50 -16.22
CA GLY A 136 -19.49 -16.99 -15.34
C GLY A 136 -19.35 -16.54 -13.88
N TRP A 137 -18.14 -16.16 -13.46
CA TRP A 137 -17.85 -15.82 -12.08
C TRP A 137 -18.33 -14.41 -11.74
N PRO A 138 -18.84 -14.18 -10.50
CA PRO A 138 -19.14 -12.84 -10.01
C PRO A 138 -17.97 -11.88 -10.19
N LEU A 139 -18.26 -10.65 -10.63
CA LEU A 139 -17.25 -9.63 -10.82
C LEU A 139 -16.50 -9.29 -9.52
N ALA A 140 -17.21 -9.31 -8.38
CA ALA A 140 -16.64 -9.19 -7.03
C ALA A 140 -15.47 -10.15 -6.82
N ILE A 141 -15.70 -11.46 -7.02
CA ILE A 141 -14.68 -12.51 -6.80
C ILE A 141 -13.48 -12.30 -7.72
N ARG A 142 -13.72 -12.02 -9.02
CA ARG A 142 -12.63 -11.77 -9.98
C ARG A 142 -11.80 -10.55 -9.60
N ALA A 143 -12.44 -9.43 -9.28
CA ALA A 143 -11.77 -8.20 -8.89
C ALA A 143 -10.98 -8.38 -7.57
N GLY A 144 -11.57 -9.03 -6.57
CA GLY A 144 -10.92 -9.36 -5.30
C GLY A 144 -9.66 -10.20 -5.48
N ILE A 145 -9.75 -11.32 -6.21
CA ILE A 145 -8.61 -12.22 -6.44
C ILE A 145 -7.51 -11.53 -7.25
N ILE A 146 -7.86 -10.81 -8.33
CA ILE A 146 -6.87 -10.18 -9.20
C ILE A 146 -6.18 -9.01 -8.47
N LEU A 147 -6.93 -8.21 -7.70
CA LEU A 147 -6.33 -7.13 -6.90
C LEU A 147 -5.39 -7.69 -5.84
N CYS A 148 -5.89 -8.60 -5.01
CA CYS A 148 -5.10 -9.24 -3.95
C CYS A 148 -3.86 -9.94 -4.51
N GLY A 149 -4.00 -10.72 -5.59
CA GLY A 149 -2.88 -11.42 -6.22
C GLY A 149 -1.84 -10.48 -6.82
N SER A 150 -2.28 -9.41 -7.49
CA SER A 150 -1.39 -8.38 -8.04
C SER A 150 -0.59 -7.69 -6.93
N GLU A 151 -1.27 -7.32 -5.85
CA GLU A 151 -0.66 -6.64 -4.71
C GLU A 151 0.28 -7.55 -3.92
N TRP A 152 -0.11 -8.81 -3.70
CA TRP A 152 0.75 -9.79 -3.03
C TRP A 152 2.03 -10.03 -3.84
N PHE A 153 1.91 -10.19 -5.16
CA PHE A 153 3.08 -10.36 -6.02
C PHE A 153 3.98 -9.12 -6.00
N ARG A 154 3.40 -7.91 -6.12
CA ARG A 154 4.14 -6.64 -6.03
C ARG A 154 4.83 -6.47 -4.67
N ALA A 155 4.17 -6.83 -3.58
CA ALA A 155 4.64 -6.62 -2.21
C ALA A 155 5.66 -7.65 -1.73
N ARG A 156 5.72 -8.86 -2.33
CA ARG A 156 6.53 -9.98 -1.81
C ARG A 156 7.44 -10.66 -2.80
N VAL A 157 7.14 -10.61 -4.10
CA VAL A 157 7.83 -11.44 -5.11
C VAL A 157 8.59 -10.58 -6.11
N PHE A 158 7.97 -9.52 -6.60
CA PHE A 158 8.56 -8.69 -7.63
C PHE A 158 9.75 -7.90 -7.08
N MET A 159 10.97 -8.21 -7.55
CA MET A 159 12.22 -7.54 -7.16
C MET A 159 12.39 -7.45 -5.63
N ASP A 160 12.23 -8.59 -4.94
CA ASP A 160 12.27 -8.73 -3.47
C ASP A 160 11.13 -8.02 -2.72
N GLY A 161 10.19 -7.41 -3.44
CA GLY A 161 8.94 -6.90 -2.92
C GLY A 161 8.99 -5.41 -2.58
N TYR A 162 7.89 -4.71 -2.88
CA TYR A 162 7.68 -3.32 -2.53
C TYR A 162 6.31 -3.13 -1.85
N PRO A 163 6.20 -3.37 -0.53
CA PRO A 163 4.92 -3.46 0.19
C PRO A 163 4.33 -2.09 0.60
N TRP A 164 4.65 -1.01 -0.13
CA TRP A 164 4.12 0.32 0.16
C TRP A 164 2.75 0.56 -0.48
N PHE A 165 1.97 1.44 0.15
CA PHE A 165 0.68 1.95 -0.33
C PHE A 165 -0.31 0.86 -0.80
N MET A 166 -0.33 -0.28 -0.12
CA MET A 166 -1.25 -1.38 -0.45
C MET A 166 -2.71 -0.94 -0.19
N PRO A 167 -3.69 -1.40 -0.99
CA PRO A 167 -5.12 -1.08 -0.80
C PRO A 167 -5.67 -1.40 0.58
N ALA A 168 -5.03 -2.31 1.30
CA ALA A 168 -5.41 -2.72 2.64
C ALA A 168 -4.86 -1.82 3.76
N LEU A 169 -3.82 -1.01 3.51
CA LEU A 169 -3.19 -0.22 4.57
C LEU A 169 -4.16 0.76 5.24
N PRO A 170 -5.03 1.50 4.50
CA PRO A 170 -6.01 2.37 5.13
C PRO A 170 -7.06 1.65 5.97
N LEU A 171 -7.17 0.31 5.86
CA LEU A 171 -8.12 -0.45 6.66
C LEU A 171 -7.74 -0.49 8.14
N ILE A 172 -6.53 -0.05 8.51
CA ILE A 172 -6.07 0.04 9.90
C ILE A 172 -6.98 0.91 10.76
N ASP A 173 -7.64 1.92 10.17
CA ASP A 173 -8.62 2.78 10.83
C ASP A 173 -9.94 2.05 11.19
N PHE A 174 -10.10 0.80 10.74
CA PHE A 174 -11.19 -0.08 11.13
C PHE A 174 -10.62 -1.29 11.88
N PRO A 175 -10.26 -1.16 13.18
CA PRO A 175 -9.49 -2.19 13.89
C PRO A 175 -10.07 -3.61 13.80
N TRP A 176 -11.40 -3.74 13.90
CA TRP A 176 -12.06 -5.05 13.79
C TRP A 176 -11.95 -5.65 12.38
N LEU A 177 -11.94 -4.83 11.33
CA LEU A 177 -11.73 -5.32 9.97
C LEU A 177 -10.24 -5.61 9.74
N ALA A 178 -9.36 -4.71 10.21
CA ALA A 178 -7.90 -4.83 10.11
C ALA A 178 -7.37 -6.12 10.75
N GLN A 179 -8.01 -6.61 11.83
CA GLN A 179 -7.62 -7.83 12.52
C GLN A 179 -7.59 -9.07 11.60
N GLY A 180 -8.34 -9.07 10.49
CA GLY A 180 -8.23 -10.14 9.49
C GLY A 180 -6.80 -10.33 8.94
N ALA A 181 -5.95 -9.30 9.04
CA ALA A 181 -4.54 -9.37 8.68
C ALA A 181 -3.75 -10.39 9.52
N ASP A 182 -4.20 -10.79 10.70
CA ASP A 182 -3.55 -11.87 11.47
C ASP A 182 -3.58 -13.22 10.74
N VAL A 183 -4.63 -13.44 9.94
CA VAL A 183 -4.86 -14.73 9.27
C VAL A 183 -4.27 -14.72 7.86
N ILE A 184 -4.47 -13.63 7.12
CA ILE A 184 -4.12 -13.57 5.68
C ILE A 184 -3.02 -12.54 5.35
N GLY A 185 -2.51 -11.83 6.36
CA GLY A 185 -1.54 -10.75 6.19
C GLY A 185 -2.14 -9.47 5.61
N ALA A 186 -1.43 -8.36 5.79
CA ALA A 186 -1.84 -7.04 5.25
C ALA A 186 -2.04 -7.06 3.73
N ALA A 187 -1.15 -7.72 2.98
CA ALA A 187 -1.31 -7.87 1.52
C ALA A 187 -2.55 -8.70 1.15
N GLY A 188 -2.87 -9.75 1.93
CA GLY A 188 -4.05 -10.58 1.73
C GLY A 188 -5.36 -9.81 1.94
N MET A 189 -5.37 -8.88 2.90
CA MET A 189 -6.51 -7.99 3.16
C MET A 189 -6.88 -7.10 1.96
N GLY A 190 -6.02 -6.97 0.95
CA GLY A 190 -6.33 -6.30 -0.33
C GLY A 190 -7.49 -6.95 -1.09
N ILE A 191 -7.88 -8.18 -0.72
CA ILE A 191 -9.08 -8.84 -1.26
C ILE A 191 -10.37 -8.07 -0.94
N ILE A 192 -10.46 -7.40 0.21
CA ILE A 192 -11.69 -6.72 0.65
C ILE A 192 -12.04 -5.53 -0.25
N PRO A 193 -11.14 -4.55 -0.50
CA PRO A 193 -11.38 -3.49 -1.48
C PRO A 193 -11.76 -4.01 -2.87
N GLY A 194 -11.12 -5.08 -3.34
CA GLY A 194 -11.40 -5.67 -4.65
C GLY A 194 -12.78 -6.33 -4.73
N LEU A 195 -13.18 -7.06 -3.68
CA LEU A 195 -14.52 -7.64 -3.55
C LEU A 195 -15.62 -6.56 -3.54
N ILE A 196 -15.40 -5.47 -2.81
CA ILE A 196 -16.34 -4.34 -2.74
C ILE A 196 -16.42 -3.64 -4.10
N ALA A 197 -15.29 -3.32 -4.73
CA ALA A 197 -15.26 -2.69 -6.05
C ALA A 197 -16.00 -3.51 -7.11
N GLY A 198 -15.76 -4.82 -7.17
CA GLY A 198 -16.47 -5.70 -8.11
C GLY A 198 -17.94 -5.91 -7.78
N MET A 199 -18.33 -5.89 -6.50
CA MET A 199 -19.74 -5.92 -6.08
C MET A 199 -20.49 -4.66 -6.52
N LEU A 200 -19.90 -3.48 -6.27
CA LEU A 200 -20.49 -2.19 -6.62
C LEU A 200 -20.66 -2.04 -8.13
N VAL A 201 -19.65 -2.40 -8.92
CA VAL A 201 -19.80 -2.42 -10.38
C VAL A 201 -20.83 -3.45 -10.81
N GLY A 202 -20.80 -4.64 -10.21
CA GLY A 202 -21.75 -5.71 -10.48
C GLY A 202 -23.22 -5.32 -10.32
N LEU A 203 -23.53 -4.40 -9.40
CA LEU A 203 -24.89 -3.88 -9.17
C LEU A 203 -25.52 -3.30 -10.44
N PHE A 204 -24.70 -2.64 -11.27
CA PHE A 204 -25.17 -1.94 -12.46
C PHE A 204 -25.03 -2.75 -13.75
N VAL A 205 -24.12 -3.73 -13.79
CA VAL A 205 -23.70 -4.35 -15.07
C VAL A 205 -23.86 -5.87 -15.14
N ALA A 206 -24.04 -6.55 -14.00
CA ALA A 206 -24.10 -8.02 -13.96
C ALA A 206 -25.55 -8.53 -13.87
N PRO A 207 -25.83 -9.74 -14.40
CA PRO A 207 -27.11 -10.41 -14.14
C PRO A 207 -27.38 -10.52 -12.64
N ARG A 208 -28.65 -10.35 -12.23
CA ARG A 208 -29.06 -10.30 -10.82
C ARG A 208 -28.55 -11.48 -10.00
N THR A 209 -28.52 -12.69 -10.57
CA THR A 209 -28.01 -13.89 -9.90
C THR A 209 -26.50 -13.80 -9.60
N ARG A 210 -25.69 -13.34 -10.55
CA ARG A 210 -24.23 -13.20 -10.39
C ARG A 210 -23.87 -12.06 -9.47
N TRP A 211 -24.58 -10.94 -9.56
CA TRP A 211 -24.42 -9.84 -8.62
C TRP A 211 -24.77 -10.29 -7.19
N ARG A 212 -25.90 -10.97 -6.98
CA ARG A 212 -26.28 -11.50 -5.66
C ARG A 212 -25.23 -12.42 -5.06
N LEU A 213 -24.68 -13.34 -5.85
CA LEU A 213 -23.60 -14.22 -5.39
C LEU A 213 -22.34 -13.42 -5.03
N GLY A 214 -21.98 -12.42 -5.84
CA GLY A 214 -20.88 -11.51 -5.54
C GLY A 214 -21.11 -10.73 -4.26
N ALA A 215 -22.29 -10.13 -4.08
CA ALA A 215 -22.67 -9.39 -2.89
C ALA A 215 -22.68 -10.27 -1.64
N PHE A 216 -23.27 -11.47 -1.73
CA PHE A 216 -23.23 -12.45 -0.64
C PHE A 216 -21.79 -12.79 -0.25
N THR A 217 -20.92 -13.05 -1.21
CA THR A 217 -19.51 -13.37 -0.95
C THR A 217 -18.78 -12.19 -0.31
N THR A 218 -18.95 -10.98 -0.84
CA THR A 218 -18.34 -9.77 -0.27
C THR A 218 -18.80 -9.52 1.16
N ILE A 219 -20.12 -9.58 1.41
CA ILE A 219 -20.69 -9.38 2.74
C ILE A 219 -20.22 -10.47 3.69
N ALA A 220 -20.21 -11.74 3.27
CA ALA A 220 -19.72 -12.84 4.10
C ALA A 220 -18.25 -12.64 4.49
N CYS A 221 -17.36 -12.29 3.56
CA CYS A 221 -15.95 -12.04 3.87
C CYS A 221 -15.76 -10.86 4.83
N VAL A 222 -16.49 -9.75 4.62
CA VAL A 222 -16.43 -8.58 5.50
C VAL A 222 -16.95 -8.92 6.90
N LEU A 223 -18.08 -9.61 7.01
CA LEU A 223 -18.65 -10.02 8.30
C LEU A 223 -17.76 -11.04 9.02
N LEU A 224 -17.12 -11.96 8.29
CA LEU A 224 -16.16 -12.90 8.86
C LEU A 224 -14.94 -12.16 9.43
N ALA A 225 -14.37 -11.21 8.67
CA ALA A 225 -13.25 -10.41 9.14
C ALA A 225 -13.64 -9.55 10.37
N LEU A 226 -14.79 -8.87 10.33
CA LEU A 226 -15.31 -8.11 11.46
C LEU A 226 -15.61 -8.98 12.68
N GLY A 227 -16.21 -10.15 12.48
CA GLY A 227 -16.52 -11.10 13.56
C GLY A 227 -15.26 -11.66 14.19
N TYR A 228 -14.27 -12.04 13.36
CA TYR A 228 -12.95 -12.44 13.84
C TYR A 228 -12.29 -11.32 14.65
N GLY A 229 -12.28 -10.09 14.12
CA GLY A 229 -11.70 -8.96 14.82
C GLY A 229 -12.43 -8.57 16.09
N PHE A 230 -13.75 -8.70 16.15
CA PHE A 230 -14.49 -8.49 17.38
C PHE A 230 -14.11 -9.50 18.47
N ILE A 231 -13.86 -10.76 18.10
CA ILE A 231 -13.48 -11.84 19.02
C ILE A 231 -12.00 -11.75 19.43
N CYS A 232 -11.12 -11.43 18.47
CA CYS A 232 -9.67 -11.56 18.63
C CYS A 232 -8.95 -10.22 18.84
N ALA A 233 -9.63 -9.08 18.69
CA ALA A 233 -9.01 -7.78 18.94
C ALA A 233 -8.43 -7.76 20.36
N PRO A 234 -7.14 -7.41 20.52
CA PRO A 234 -6.50 -7.38 21.82
C PRO A 234 -7.28 -6.49 22.80
N SER A 235 -7.67 -7.06 23.95
CA SER A 235 -8.22 -6.27 25.04
C SER A 235 -7.07 -5.75 25.91
N THR A 236 -7.08 -4.45 26.19
CA THR A 236 -6.12 -3.84 27.12
C THR A 236 -6.52 -4.00 28.59
N LYS A 237 -7.65 -4.67 28.88
CA LYS A 237 -8.27 -4.67 30.21
C LYS A 237 -7.48 -5.40 31.30
N ASP A 238 -6.61 -6.36 30.93
CA ASP A 238 -5.87 -7.19 31.88
C ASP A 238 -4.34 -7.22 31.61
N CYS A 239 -3.81 -6.22 30.89
CA CYS A 239 -2.39 -6.17 30.56
C CYS A 239 -1.58 -5.48 31.66
N ASN A 240 -0.45 -6.10 32.05
CA ASN A 240 0.57 -5.41 32.84
C ASN A 240 1.08 -4.18 32.08
N ILE A 241 1.15 -3.04 32.77
CA ILE A 241 1.69 -1.81 32.18
C ILE A 241 3.20 -1.98 32.02
N PHE A 242 3.70 -1.84 30.79
CA PHE A 242 5.13 -1.85 30.45
C PHE A 242 5.52 -0.47 29.92
N LYS A 243 6.39 0.24 30.65
CA LYS A 243 6.78 1.62 30.36
C LYS A 243 8.00 1.66 29.45
N VAL A 244 7.84 2.17 28.23
CA VAL A 244 8.94 2.31 27.27
C VAL A 244 9.31 3.78 27.09
N LEU A 245 10.58 4.11 27.29
CA LEU A 245 11.15 5.41 26.94
C LEU A 245 11.77 5.33 25.54
N VAL A 246 11.15 6.01 24.57
CA VAL A 246 11.67 6.08 23.19
C VAL A 246 12.45 7.38 23.02
N ILE A 247 13.71 7.26 22.60
CA ILE A 247 14.56 8.41 22.30
C ILE A 247 14.46 8.70 20.81
N GLN A 248 14.21 9.95 20.42
CA GLN A 248 14.15 10.34 19.02
C GLN A 248 15.11 11.49 18.76
N THR A 249 16.24 11.19 18.12
CA THR A 249 17.22 12.21 17.73
C THR A 249 16.82 12.82 16.40
N ASN A 250 16.69 14.15 16.36
CA ASN A 250 16.37 14.90 15.13
C ASN A 250 17.61 15.07 14.23
N VAL A 251 18.19 13.97 13.78
CA VAL A 251 19.38 13.96 12.92
C VAL A 251 18.97 14.20 11.47
N ALA A 252 19.51 15.26 10.86
CA ALA A 252 19.27 15.58 9.46
C ALA A 252 19.66 14.42 8.52
N GLN A 253 18.86 14.15 7.49
CA GLN A 253 19.06 13.04 6.54
C GLN A 253 20.42 13.11 5.82
N SER A 254 20.92 14.32 5.50
CA SER A 254 22.24 14.54 4.91
C SER A 254 23.37 13.95 5.77
N ASN A 255 23.17 13.91 7.08
CA ASN A 255 24.15 13.40 8.04
C ASN A 255 24.06 11.88 8.22
N LYS A 256 23.09 11.19 7.59
CA LYS A 256 22.95 9.73 7.65
C LYS A 256 23.64 9.01 6.49
N MET A 257 23.79 9.64 5.33
CA MET A 257 24.29 8.95 4.13
C MET A 257 25.80 8.66 4.13
N ALA A 258 26.60 9.45 4.86
CA ALA A 258 28.03 9.22 5.06
C ALA A 258 28.57 10.05 6.24
N PRO A 259 28.13 9.80 7.49
CA PRO A 259 28.58 10.58 8.63
C PRO A 259 30.08 10.38 8.84
N THR A 260 30.80 11.49 9.04
CA THR A 260 32.16 11.41 9.58
C THR A 260 32.13 10.83 10.99
N ARG A 261 33.24 10.27 11.47
CA ARG A 261 33.40 9.79 12.85
C ARG A 261 32.93 10.82 13.89
N ALA A 262 33.35 12.07 13.74
CA ALA A 262 32.95 13.15 14.64
C ALA A 262 31.44 13.41 14.63
N MET A 263 30.78 13.26 13.47
CA MET A 263 29.33 13.37 13.36
C MET A 263 28.62 12.19 14.02
N GLN A 264 29.10 10.96 13.83
CA GLN A 264 28.56 9.78 14.52
C GLN A 264 28.69 9.93 16.04
N GLN A 265 29.86 10.37 16.52
CA GLN A 265 30.08 10.62 17.94
C GLN A 265 29.13 11.68 18.47
N LYS A 266 28.98 12.80 17.76
CA LYS A 266 28.02 13.85 18.16
C LYS A 266 26.58 13.34 18.20
N GLN A 267 26.15 12.55 17.21
CA GLN A 267 24.81 11.96 17.18
C GLN A 267 24.57 11.04 18.39
N PHE A 268 25.58 10.25 18.75
CA PHE A 268 25.57 9.43 19.94
C PHE A 268 25.52 10.27 21.22
N ASP A 269 26.36 11.30 21.35
CA ASP A 269 26.38 12.20 22.50
C ASP A 269 25.03 12.91 22.68
N ASP A 270 24.41 13.33 21.57
CA ASP A 270 23.08 13.95 21.55
C ASP A 270 21.99 12.95 22.00
N ALA A 271 22.04 11.70 21.53
CA ALA A 271 21.13 10.63 21.97
C ALA A 271 21.33 10.29 23.45
N PHE A 272 22.57 10.22 23.89
CA PHE A 272 22.95 9.93 25.28
C PHE A 272 22.48 11.03 26.22
N LYS A 273 22.71 12.30 25.85
CA LYS A 273 22.21 13.46 26.59
C LYS A 273 20.69 13.47 26.68
N ALA A 274 19.99 13.19 25.57
CA ALA A 274 18.54 13.09 25.57
C ALA A 274 18.04 11.98 26.52
N THR A 275 18.71 10.83 26.52
CA THR A 275 18.42 9.71 27.42
C THR A 275 18.58 10.10 28.88
N THR A 276 19.72 10.70 29.23
CA THR A 276 20.04 11.15 30.59
C THR A 276 19.02 12.18 31.10
N ASN A 277 18.70 13.19 30.28
CA ASN A 277 17.73 14.22 30.64
C ASN A 277 16.32 13.64 30.86
N ALA A 278 15.91 12.68 30.02
CA ALA A 278 14.64 12.00 30.16
C ALA A 278 14.59 11.16 31.44
N LEU A 279 15.65 10.42 31.75
CA LEU A 279 15.75 9.63 32.98
C LEU A 279 15.70 10.49 34.24
N GLN A 280 16.43 11.61 34.27
CA GLN A 280 16.36 12.56 35.38
C GLN A 280 14.94 13.12 35.56
N THR A 281 14.26 13.44 34.46
CA THR A 281 12.88 13.93 34.50
C THR A 281 11.91 12.87 35.06
N LEU A 282 12.09 11.60 34.69
CA LEU A 282 11.29 10.50 35.22
C LEU A 282 11.58 10.26 36.71
N GLN A 283 12.85 10.31 37.11
CA GLN A 283 13.27 10.14 38.50
C GLN A 283 12.66 11.22 39.40
N LEU A 284 12.63 12.48 38.97
CA LEU A 284 11.97 13.57 39.70
C LEU A 284 10.46 13.36 39.88
N ARG A 285 9.83 12.54 39.03
CA ARG A 285 8.41 12.16 39.12
C ARG A 285 8.19 10.85 39.90
N GLY A 286 9.25 10.23 40.41
CA GLY A 286 9.19 8.90 41.02
C GLY A 286 8.84 7.79 40.02
N GLU A 287 9.10 8.02 38.73
CA GLU A 287 8.83 7.08 37.65
C GLU A 287 10.12 6.44 37.14
N LYS A 288 10.01 5.20 36.66
CA LYS A 288 11.11 4.46 36.02
C LYS A 288 10.59 3.76 34.76
N PRO A 289 11.32 3.82 33.63
CA PRO A 289 11.00 3.02 32.45
C PRO A 289 11.45 1.57 32.63
N ASP A 290 10.73 0.64 32.02
CA ASP A 290 11.09 -0.78 31.93
C ASP A 290 12.02 -1.05 30.73
N LEU A 291 11.95 -0.20 29.70
CA LEU A 291 12.77 -0.28 28.49
C LEU A 291 13.15 1.12 28.00
N ILE A 292 14.40 1.28 27.56
CA ILE A 292 14.86 2.45 26.80
C ILE A 292 15.14 1.98 25.38
N ALA A 293 14.49 2.62 24.40
CA ALA A 293 14.64 2.29 22.99
C ALA A 293 15.32 3.45 22.24
N TRP A 294 16.41 3.13 21.53
CA TRP A 294 17.07 4.04 20.60
C TRP A 294 16.70 3.69 19.15
N PRO A 295 16.67 4.69 18.25
CA PRO A 295 16.37 4.48 16.86
C PRO A 295 17.54 3.81 16.13
N GLU A 296 17.26 3.32 14.92
CA GLU A 296 18.26 2.70 14.06
C GLU A 296 19.48 3.60 13.85
N THR A 297 20.67 3.00 13.77
CA THR A 297 21.96 3.67 13.45
C THR A 297 22.48 4.72 14.46
N VAL A 298 21.99 4.73 15.72
CA VAL A 298 22.52 5.65 16.74
C VAL A 298 23.90 5.28 17.27
N LEU A 299 24.23 3.98 17.32
CA LEU A 299 25.53 3.56 17.83
C LEU A 299 26.63 3.90 16.80
N PRO A 300 27.67 4.67 17.18
CA PRO A 300 28.81 4.93 16.32
C PRO A 300 29.51 3.63 15.95
N GLY A 301 29.93 3.52 14.69
CA GLY A 301 30.66 2.34 14.27
C GLY A 301 30.47 1.95 12.82
N VAL A 302 31.13 0.85 12.49
CA VAL A 302 31.05 0.19 11.17
C VAL A 302 30.08 -0.98 11.15
N GLY A 303 29.58 -1.40 12.32
CA GLY A 303 28.73 -2.58 12.46
C GLY A 303 28.56 -3.03 13.91
N LEU A 304 27.59 -3.91 14.13
CA LEU A 304 27.27 -4.58 15.40
C LEU A 304 27.64 -6.09 15.38
N GLU A 305 28.21 -6.55 14.27
CA GLU A 305 28.73 -7.89 14.08
C GLU A 305 29.94 -8.10 15.00
N SER A 306 30.11 -9.31 15.53
CA SER A 306 31.13 -9.61 16.56
C SER A 306 32.54 -9.17 16.14
N ASP A 307 32.93 -9.44 14.90
CA ASP A 307 34.24 -9.04 14.37
C ASP A 307 34.38 -7.53 14.24
N ALA A 308 33.30 -6.84 13.86
CA ALA A 308 33.26 -5.39 13.78
C ALA A 308 33.38 -4.77 15.18
N ILE A 309 32.72 -5.33 16.20
CA ILE A 309 32.81 -4.87 17.59
C ILE A 309 34.22 -5.08 18.13
N LEU A 310 34.82 -6.26 17.93
CA LEU A 310 36.18 -6.56 18.38
C LEU A 310 37.19 -5.61 17.75
N LEU A 311 37.13 -5.40 16.44
CA LEU A 311 37.98 -4.45 15.73
C LEU A 311 37.81 -3.02 16.24
N GLN A 312 36.58 -2.62 16.60
CA GLN A 312 36.32 -1.31 17.18
C GLN A 312 36.88 -1.19 18.59
N ARG A 313 36.75 -2.22 19.44
CA ARG A 313 37.34 -2.25 20.78
C ARG A 313 38.86 -2.22 20.74
N GLU A 314 39.49 -3.05 19.92
CA GLU A 314 40.94 -3.08 19.73
C GLU A 314 41.52 -1.73 19.32
N ARG A 315 40.75 -0.95 18.56
CA ARG A 315 41.16 0.38 18.10
C ARG A 315 40.76 1.52 19.05
N GLY A 316 40.12 1.21 20.19
CA GLY A 316 39.64 2.22 21.14
C GLY A 316 38.49 3.07 20.59
N LEU A 317 37.67 2.48 19.71
CA LEU A 317 36.64 3.14 18.93
C LEU A 317 35.22 2.70 19.31
N TRP A 318 35.09 1.86 20.34
CA TRP A 318 33.82 1.28 20.77
C TRP A 318 33.20 2.10 21.92
N PRO A 319 32.09 2.82 21.67
CA PRO A 319 31.53 3.78 22.64
C PRO A 319 30.61 3.14 23.69
N ALA A 320 30.23 1.87 23.53
CA ALA A 320 29.25 1.25 24.43
C ALA A 320 29.83 0.93 25.81
N ASP A 321 31.16 0.79 25.94
CA ASP A 321 31.79 0.54 27.24
C ASP A 321 31.70 1.82 28.12
N ASP A 322 31.90 3.01 27.53
CA ASP A 322 31.69 4.29 28.20
C ASP A 322 30.22 4.53 28.54
N PHE A 323 29.31 4.09 27.66
CA PHE A 323 27.86 4.19 27.88
C PHE A 323 27.41 3.43 29.12
N ILE A 324 27.80 2.17 29.25
CA ILE A 324 27.43 1.30 30.38
C ILE A 324 27.89 1.94 31.68
N HIS A 325 29.13 2.42 31.72
CA HIS A 325 29.69 3.03 32.92
C HIS A 325 28.96 4.33 33.34
N GLN A 326 28.43 5.10 32.39
CA GLN A 326 27.65 6.29 32.70
C GLN A 326 26.21 5.98 33.09
N LEU A 327 25.60 4.95 32.50
CA LEU A 327 24.28 4.46 32.89
C LEU A 327 24.25 3.91 34.31
N GLU A 328 25.28 3.15 34.71
CA GLU A 328 25.42 2.62 36.08
C GLU A 328 25.44 3.71 37.15
N LYS A 329 25.78 4.96 36.80
CA LYS A 329 25.76 6.09 37.75
C LYS A 329 24.37 6.73 37.91
N LEU A 330 23.43 6.41 37.02
CA LEU A 330 22.10 7.04 36.94
C LEU A 330 20.98 6.12 37.45
N VAL A 331 21.23 4.82 37.57
CA VAL A 331 20.29 3.79 38.06
C VAL A 331 20.63 3.44 39.51
#